data_AF-A0A357CU78-F1
#
_entry.id   AF-A0A357CU78-F1
#
_cell.length_a   1.000
_cell.length_b   1.000
_cell.length_c   1.000
_cell.angle_alpha   90.00
_cell.angle_beta   90.00
_cell.angle_gamma   90.00
#
_symmetry.space_group_name_H-M   'P 1'
#
loop_
_entity.id
_entity.type
_entity.pdbx_description
1 polymer ?
#
loop_
_entity_poly.entity_id
_entity_poly.type
_entity_poly.pdbx_seq_one_letter_code
_entity_poly.pdbx_strand_id
1 'polypeptide(L)'
;MLYMMPADTAITMRSAVIRNRWEVSMNWTKSQSEAIESKAKTLLVSAGAGSGKTTVLTHRLAKRIIAGDSVDDFLVVTFTRAAAGDLRDKLYNALSDALAEQPLNRHLINQLYLLPGARISTIHSFCYDLIKKNFAVLGLSPRMRITDETESAMIARICMEELVDSFYQKGDREFLLLVDNFGGEKSDDALIEKLLSLYNRIRAFHNYREWFEERQEQLVKQAQLVKGGFFDSIYGDKIRLNILFRLGEAKTATEDLLLFLSNNGDSEGNIVPIETLDSYIDTLINATNTSYDTLLSAFSSNKRIPSLKIKGMPEEYGKYLTEEKKRIIGEIKSIKKSFCYLTEQDIYEDFISTIEIGDALKKTIFLFDTLFSDTKKNKAVLAFADLEHYLAQLLEEKDSDGQPAPTALCLRLQRKFKEIYIDEYQDINPLQDHIFRLLSSDKKDVSGSGRFLVGDIKQSIYRFRNAYPDIFVGYKESFPD
;
A
#
# COMPACT_ATOMS: atom_id res chain seq x y z
N MET A 1 -7.72 -77.68 29.34
CA MET A 1 -6.35 -77.42 28.87
C MET A 1 -6.48 -76.51 27.66
N LEU A 2 -6.44 -75.18 27.81
CA LEU A 2 -5.25 -74.35 27.99
C LEU A 2 -4.17 -74.67 26.94
N TYR A 3 -4.14 -73.85 25.88
CA TYR A 3 -2.89 -73.46 25.23
C TYR A 3 -2.97 -71.97 24.86
N MET A 4 -2.14 -71.19 25.55
CA MET A 4 -1.80 -69.81 25.24
C MET A 4 -0.73 -69.76 24.15
N MET A 5 -0.83 -68.79 23.23
CA MET A 5 0.29 -68.04 22.60
C MET A 5 -0.28 -67.04 21.56
N PRO A 6 0.42 -65.96 21.20
CA PRO A 6 0.90 -64.86 22.03
C PRO A 6 0.31 -63.49 21.60
N ALA A 7 0.42 -62.52 22.50
CA ALA A 7 0.11 -61.12 22.24
C ALA A 7 1.15 -60.52 21.27
N ASP A 8 0.76 -60.26 20.02
CA ASP A 8 1.35 -59.25 19.13
C ASP A 8 0.62 -59.27 17.78
N THR A 9 -0.59 -58.71 17.73
CA THR A 9 -1.27 -58.31 16.46
C THR A 9 -2.49 -57.43 16.74
N ALA A 10 -2.39 -56.52 17.71
CA ALA A 10 -3.49 -55.62 18.08
C ALA A 10 -3.09 -54.15 18.12
N ILE A 11 -2.18 -53.69 17.23
CA ILE A 11 -1.88 -52.26 17.04
C ILE A 11 -1.55 -51.98 15.55
N THR A 12 -2.45 -52.32 14.63
CA THR A 12 -2.36 -51.82 13.24
C THR A 12 -3.72 -51.75 12.53
N MET A 13 -4.72 -51.11 13.15
CA MET A 13 -5.93 -50.64 12.45
C MET A 13 -6.46 -49.35 13.08
N ARG A 14 -5.65 -48.30 13.09
CA ARG A 14 -6.14 -46.91 13.14
C ARG A 14 -5.80 -46.28 11.79
N SER A 15 -6.77 -45.52 11.25
CA SER A 15 -6.73 -44.72 10.01
C SER A 15 -7.20 -45.38 8.71
N ALA A 16 -8.40 -45.97 8.71
CA ALA A 16 -9.24 -45.91 7.51
C ALA A 16 -9.83 -44.49 7.44
N VAL A 17 -9.38 -43.70 6.47
CA VAL A 17 -9.89 -42.35 6.18
C VAL A 17 -11.34 -42.48 5.72
N ILE A 18 -12.29 -42.22 6.61
CA ILE A 18 -13.66 -41.91 6.22
C ILE A 18 -13.58 -40.53 5.55
N ARG A 19 -13.61 -40.48 4.21
CA ARG A 19 -13.82 -39.23 3.49
C ARG A 19 -15.28 -38.83 3.67
N ASN A 20 -15.54 -37.70 4.29
CA ASN A 20 -16.89 -37.21 4.56
C ASN A 20 -17.62 -36.91 3.23
N ARG A 21 -18.96 -37.05 3.15
CA ARG A 21 -19.75 -36.73 1.94
C ARG A 21 -19.46 -35.34 1.38
N TRP A 22 -19.22 -34.40 2.29
CA TRP A 22 -18.76 -33.04 2.02
C TRP A 22 -17.43 -33.01 1.24
N GLU A 23 -16.42 -33.78 1.64
CA GLU A 23 -15.11 -33.87 0.95
C GLU A 23 -15.21 -34.59 -0.41
N VAL A 24 -16.10 -35.59 -0.53
CA VAL A 24 -16.26 -36.40 -1.76
C VAL A 24 -16.93 -35.61 -2.89
N SER A 25 -17.63 -34.53 -2.58
CA SER A 25 -18.38 -33.73 -3.56
C SER A 25 -17.54 -32.75 -4.39
N MET A 26 -16.28 -32.49 -4.03
CA MET A 26 -15.44 -31.48 -4.69
C MET A 26 -14.14 -32.06 -5.25
N ASN A 27 -14.01 -31.99 -6.59
CA ASN A 27 -12.73 -32.25 -7.28
C ASN A 27 -11.83 -31.02 -7.16
N TRP A 28 -11.05 -30.94 -6.08
CA TRP A 28 -10.08 -29.87 -5.86
C TRP A 28 -8.94 -29.94 -6.87
N THR A 29 -8.53 -28.78 -7.39
CA THR A 29 -7.26 -28.70 -8.13
C THR A 29 -6.08 -28.94 -7.19
N LYS A 30 -4.91 -29.26 -7.74
CA LYS A 30 -3.68 -29.46 -6.96
C LYS A 30 -3.40 -28.26 -6.04
N SER A 31 -3.45 -27.03 -6.58
CA SER A 31 -3.19 -25.80 -5.82
C SER A 31 -4.27 -25.51 -4.77
N GLN A 32 -5.54 -25.84 -5.03
CA GLN A 32 -6.59 -25.70 -4.02
C GLN A 32 -6.38 -26.70 -2.86
N SER A 33 -6.02 -27.95 -3.19
CA SER A 33 -5.68 -28.96 -2.18
C SER A 33 -4.47 -28.54 -1.35
N GLU A 34 -3.41 -28.03 -1.99
CA GLU A 34 -2.22 -27.49 -1.30
C GLU A 34 -2.59 -26.35 -0.34
N ALA A 35 -3.45 -25.42 -0.76
CA ALA A 35 -3.92 -24.34 0.10
C ALA A 35 -4.75 -24.85 1.29
N ILE A 36 -5.61 -25.86 1.08
CA ILE A 36 -6.44 -26.46 2.14
C ILE A 36 -5.56 -27.22 3.16
N GLU A 37 -4.59 -28.01 2.70
CA GLU A 37 -3.78 -28.89 3.55
C GLU A 37 -2.54 -28.22 4.15
N SER A 38 -2.15 -27.04 3.66
CA SER A 38 -0.91 -26.38 4.08
C SER A 38 -0.84 -26.19 5.60
N LYS A 39 0.33 -26.46 6.17
CA LYS A 39 0.65 -26.20 7.58
C LYS A 39 1.50 -24.95 7.76
N ALA A 40 1.67 -24.16 6.71
CA ALA A 40 2.40 -22.91 6.78
C ALA A 40 1.75 -21.98 7.83
N LYS A 41 2.59 -21.30 8.62
CA LYS A 41 2.11 -20.36 9.63
C LYS A 41 1.43 -19.16 8.98
N THR A 42 2.01 -18.65 7.90
CA THR A 42 1.40 -17.62 7.05
C THR A 42 1.31 -18.17 5.65
N LEU A 43 0.13 -18.08 5.04
CA LEU A 43 -0.14 -18.53 3.68
C LEU A 43 -0.92 -17.44 2.93
N LEU A 44 -0.35 -17.01 1.80
CA LEU A 44 -1.02 -16.13 0.84
C LEU A 44 -1.54 -16.96 -0.33
N VAL A 45 -2.85 -16.91 -0.58
CA VAL A 45 -3.50 -17.52 -1.74
C VAL A 45 -3.86 -16.42 -2.73
N SER A 46 -3.02 -16.28 -3.76
CA SER A 46 -3.26 -15.39 -4.90
C SER A 46 -4.04 -16.12 -5.99
N ALA A 47 -5.35 -15.87 -6.12
CA ALA A 47 -6.17 -16.59 -7.09
C ALA A 47 -7.20 -15.70 -7.80
N GLY A 48 -7.43 -15.95 -9.09
CA GLY A 48 -8.30 -15.14 -9.94
C GLY A 48 -9.79 -15.11 -9.54
N ALA A 49 -10.61 -14.36 -10.27
CA ALA A 49 -12.06 -14.41 -10.14
C ALA A 49 -12.57 -15.83 -10.48
N GLY A 50 -13.59 -16.31 -9.75
CA GLY A 50 -14.17 -17.64 -10.00
C GLY A 50 -13.29 -18.84 -9.63
N SER A 51 -12.09 -18.63 -9.05
CA SER A 51 -11.15 -19.70 -8.67
C SER A 51 -11.54 -20.47 -7.39
N GLY A 52 -12.67 -20.12 -6.76
CA GLY A 52 -13.14 -20.74 -5.53
C GLY A 52 -12.42 -20.29 -4.26
N LYS A 53 -11.79 -19.10 -4.24
CA LYS A 53 -11.12 -18.49 -3.08
C LYS A 53 -11.86 -18.68 -1.75
N THR A 54 -13.10 -18.20 -1.68
CA THR A 54 -13.94 -18.31 -0.49
C THR A 54 -14.28 -19.76 -0.15
N THR A 55 -14.42 -20.63 -1.16
CA THR A 55 -14.66 -22.06 -0.96
C THR A 55 -13.45 -22.76 -0.36
N VAL A 56 -12.24 -22.46 -0.84
CA VAL A 56 -10.96 -22.94 -0.29
C VAL A 56 -10.81 -22.50 1.16
N LEU A 57 -11.02 -21.21 1.44
CA LEU A 57 -10.98 -20.62 2.78
C LEU A 57 -11.94 -21.34 3.73
N THR A 58 -13.21 -21.44 3.32
CA THR A 58 -14.26 -22.07 4.14
C THR A 58 -13.99 -23.55 4.37
N HIS A 59 -13.54 -24.27 3.34
CA HIS A 59 -13.26 -25.70 3.44
C HIS A 59 -12.07 -25.96 4.37
N ARG A 60 -11.00 -25.18 4.27
CA ARG A 60 -9.86 -25.26 5.20
C ARG A 60 -10.30 -25.09 6.65
N LEU A 61 -11.09 -24.04 6.91
CA LEU A 61 -11.61 -23.77 8.24
C LEU A 61 -12.54 -24.89 8.75
N ALA A 62 -13.49 -25.33 7.93
CA ALA A 62 -14.38 -26.45 8.27
C ALA A 62 -13.60 -27.71 8.60
N LYS A 63 -12.57 -28.05 7.80
CA LYS A 63 -11.72 -29.22 8.03
C LYS A 63 -11.03 -29.18 9.40
N ARG A 64 -10.49 -28.02 9.78
CA ARG A 64 -9.87 -27.83 11.10
C ARG A 64 -10.88 -27.99 12.24
N ILE A 65 -12.07 -27.41 12.09
CA ILE A 65 -13.13 -27.50 13.09
C ILE A 65 -13.60 -28.96 13.22
N ILE A 66 -13.85 -29.67 12.11
CA ILE A 66 -14.25 -31.09 12.12
C ILE A 66 -13.19 -31.97 12.78
N ALA A 67 -11.91 -31.66 12.57
CA ALA A 67 -10.80 -32.40 13.16
C ALA A 67 -10.63 -32.21 14.69
N GLY A 68 -11.31 -31.22 15.28
CA GLY A 68 -11.33 -31.02 16.74
C GLY A 68 -11.07 -29.59 17.22
N ASP A 69 -10.69 -28.66 16.33
CA ASP A 69 -10.55 -27.25 16.70
C ASP A 69 -11.93 -26.63 17.00
N SER A 70 -11.98 -25.62 17.88
CA SER A 70 -13.21 -24.86 18.11
C SER A 70 -13.35 -23.73 17.10
N VAL A 71 -14.58 -23.42 16.68
CA VAL A 71 -14.86 -22.22 15.87
C VAL A 71 -14.40 -20.93 16.57
N ASP A 72 -14.35 -20.92 17.90
CA ASP A 72 -13.89 -19.78 18.70
C ASP A 72 -12.37 -19.57 18.67
N ASP A 73 -11.62 -20.58 18.21
CA ASP A 73 -10.17 -20.54 18.02
C ASP A 73 -9.78 -19.73 16.77
N PHE A 74 -10.73 -19.24 15.98
CA PHE A 74 -10.47 -18.57 14.72
C PHE A 74 -11.02 -17.15 14.70
N LEU A 75 -10.31 -16.28 13.98
CA LEU A 75 -10.80 -14.97 13.55
C LEU A 75 -10.94 -14.99 12.04
N VAL A 76 -12.13 -14.71 11.53
CA VAL A 76 -12.40 -14.63 10.09
C VAL A 76 -12.90 -13.24 9.75
N VAL A 77 -12.15 -12.56 8.90
CA VAL A 77 -12.40 -11.19 8.50
C VAL A 77 -12.75 -11.14 7.01
N THR A 78 -13.88 -10.52 6.70
CA THR A 78 -14.37 -10.32 5.34
C THR A 78 -14.58 -8.83 5.05
N PHE A 79 -14.60 -8.45 3.77
CA PHE A 79 -14.84 -7.06 3.38
C PHE A 79 -16.26 -6.59 3.69
N THR A 80 -17.27 -7.45 3.51
CA THR A 80 -18.68 -7.11 3.71
C THR A 80 -19.37 -8.00 4.74
N ARG A 81 -20.46 -7.49 5.33
CA ARG A 81 -21.34 -8.27 6.21
C ARG A 81 -22.03 -9.42 5.48
N ALA A 82 -22.36 -9.24 4.20
CA ALA A 82 -22.94 -10.29 3.37
C ALA A 82 -21.96 -11.45 3.17
N ALA A 83 -20.69 -11.15 2.89
CA ALA A 83 -19.63 -12.17 2.79
C ALA A 83 -19.41 -12.92 4.12
N ALA A 84 -19.46 -12.22 5.26
CA ALA A 84 -19.41 -12.85 6.57
C ALA A 84 -20.61 -13.79 6.82
N GLY A 85 -21.80 -13.40 6.34
CA GLY A 85 -23.02 -14.22 6.38
C GLY A 85 -22.86 -15.50 5.54
N ASP A 86 -22.50 -15.34 4.27
CA ASP A 86 -22.29 -16.45 3.33
C ASP A 86 -21.22 -17.44 3.84
N LEU A 87 -20.11 -16.96 4.39
CA LEU A 87 -19.08 -17.82 4.97
C LEU A 87 -19.63 -18.61 6.18
N ARG A 88 -20.42 -17.96 7.04
CA ARG A 88 -21.07 -18.63 8.19
C ARG A 88 -22.05 -19.71 7.72
N ASP A 89 -22.85 -19.44 6.69
CA ASP A 89 -23.82 -20.40 6.14
C ASP A 89 -23.11 -21.62 5.53
N LYS A 90 -22.01 -21.39 4.80
CA LYS A 90 -21.18 -22.47 4.25
C LYS A 90 -20.55 -23.33 5.34
N LEU A 91 -20.04 -22.73 6.42
CA LEU A 91 -19.55 -23.49 7.59
C LEU A 91 -20.67 -24.27 8.27
N TYR A 92 -21.86 -23.66 8.44
CA TYR A 92 -23.01 -24.34 9.05
C TYR A 92 -23.36 -25.61 8.27
N ASN A 93 -23.43 -25.51 6.95
CA ASN A 93 -23.71 -26.66 6.07
C ASN A 93 -22.62 -27.73 6.20
N ALA A 94 -21.35 -27.34 6.14
CA ALA A 94 -20.22 -28.27 6.28
C ALA A 94 -20.23 -29.05 7.60
N LEU A 95 -20.49 -28.35 8.70
CA LEU A 95 -20.56 -28.95 10.04
C LEU A 95 -21.82 -29.82 10.22
N SER A 96 -22.94 -29.41 9.62
CA SER A 96 -24.19 -30.18 9.63
C SER A 96 -24.06 -31.48 8.86
N ASP A 97 -23.42 -31.46 7.69
CA ASP A 97 -23.15 -32.65 6.89
C ASP A 97 -22.22 -33.63 7.64
N ALA A 98 -21.16 -33.12 8.26
CA ALA A 98 -20.26 -33.94 9.08
C ALA A 98 -20.98 -34.54 10.30
N LEU A 99 -21.91 -33.80 10.93
CA LEU A 99 -22.71 -34.29 12.03
C LEU A 99 -23.72 -35.37 11.57
N ALA A 100 -24.31 -35.23 10.39
CA ALA A 100 -25.22 -36.24 9.83
C ALA A 100 -24.53 -37.60 9.66
N GLU A 101 -23.23 -37.61 9.36
CA GLU A 101 -22.41 -38.83 9.28
C GLU A 101 -21.96 -39.34 10.65
N GLN A 102 -21.88 -38.46 11.65
CA GLN A 102 -21.47 -38.80 13.01
C GLN A 102 -22.46 -38.25 14.06
N PRO A 103 -23.70 -38.76 14.13
CA PRO A 103 -24.80 -38.09 14.85
C PRO A 103 -24.59 -37.88 16.37
N LEU A 104 -23.67 -38.65 16.97
CA LEU A 104 -23.36 -38.59 18.40
C LEU A 104 -22.06 -37.81 18.69
N ASN A 105 -21.46 -37.16 17.68
CA ASN A 105 -20.25 -36.39 17.85
C ASN A 105 -20.54 -35.09 18.62
N ARG A 106 -20.30 -35.13 19.94
CA ARG A 106 -20.50 -34.00 20.86
C ARG A 106 -19.73 -32.75 20.45
N HIS A 107 -18.55 -32.90 19.83
CA HIS A 107 -17.78 -31.75 19.36
C HIS A 107 -18.54 -30.99 18.28
N LEU A 108 -19.00 -31.68 17.22
CA LEU A 108 -19.73 -31.05 16.12
C LEU A 108 -21.03 -30.39 16.57
N ILE A 109 -21.77 -31.02 17.47
CA ILE A 109 -22.97 -30.43 18.10
C ILE A 109 -22.61 -29.11 18.81
N ASN A 110 -21.54 -29.10 19.60
CA ASN A 110 -21.07 -27.90 20.28
C ASN A 110 -20.60 -26.82 19.29
N GLN A 111 -19.90 -27.17 18.21
CA GLN A 111 -19.45 -26.18 17.23
C GLN A 111 -20.60 -25.52 16.47
N LEU A 112 -21.65 -26.28 16.11
CA LEU A 112 -22.88 -25.72 15.53
C LEU A 112 -23.58 -24.76 16.49
N TYR A 113 -23.59 -25.06 17.79
CA TYR A 113 -24.14 -24.17 18.81
C TYR A 113 -23.33 -22.87 18.96
N LEU A 114 -21.99 -22.94 18.86
CA LEU A 114 -21.10 -21.78 18.99
C LEU A 114 -21.04 -20.91 17.73
N LEU A 115 -21.31 -21.48 16.54
CA LEU A 115 -21.15 -20.82 15.25
C LEU A 115 -21.87 -19.45 15.11
N PRO A 116 -23.09 -19.22 15.63
CA PRO A 116 -23.72 -17.90 15.58
C PRO A 116 -22.92 -16.80 16.28
N GLY A 117 -22.20 -17.14 17.36
CA GLY A 117 -21.34 -16.22 18.12
C GLY A 117 -19.88 -16.19 17.67
N ALA A 118 -19.52 -16.97 16.64
CA ALA A 118 -18.16 -17.03 16.12
C ALA A 118 -17.70 -15.69 15.53
N ARG A 119 -16.38 -15.45 15.57
CA ARG A 119 -15.76 -14.21 15.06
C ARG A 119 -15.59 -14.25 13.54
N ILE A 120 -16.73 -14.29 12.85
CA ILE A 120 -16.85 -14.22 11.40
C ILE A 120 -17.55 -12.90 11.07
N SER A 121 -16.78 -11.89 10.71
CA SER A 121 -17.29 -10.51 10.65
C SER A 121 -16.46 -9.62 9.74
N THR A 122 -16.87 -8.38 9.56
CA THR A 122 -15.99 -7.36 9.00
C THR A 122 -14.97 -6.89 10.03
N ILE A 123 -13.85 -6.32 9.59
CA ILE A 123 -12.82 -5.77 10.48
C ILE A 123 -13.41 -4.74 11.45
N HIS A 124 -14.26 -3.84 10.97
CA HIS A 124 -14.89 -2.81 11.78
C HIS A 124 -15.78 -3.39 12.90
N SER A 125 -16.56 -4.45 12.60
CA SER A 125 -17.36 -5.12 13.63
C SER A 125 -16.49 -5.74 14.71
N PHE A 126 -15.39 -6.39 14.31
CA PHE A 126 -14.42 -6.95 15.25
C PHE A 126 -13.75 -5.87 16.12
N CYS A 127 -13.34 -4.74 15.51
CA CYS A 127 -12.77 -3.60 16.22
C CYS A 127 -13.77 -3.05 17.26
N TYR A 128 -15.00 -2.80 16.84
CA TYR A 128 -16.04 -2.25 17.71
C TYR A 128 -16.35 -3.15 18.91
N ASP A 129 -16.43 -4.47 18.69
CA ASP A 129 -16.67 -5.44 19.76
C ASP A 129 -15.56 -5.43 20.83
N LEU A 130 -14.30 -5.26 20.41
CA LEU A 130 -13.17 -5.15 21.34
C LEU A 130 -13.14 -3.78 22.04
N ILE A 131 -13.36 -2.69 21.31
CA ILE A 131 -13.43 -1.34 21.88
C ILE A 131 -14.52 -1.27 22.95
N LYS A 132 -15.71 -1.79 22.65
CA LYS A 132 -16.84 -1.80 23.59
C LYS A 132 -16.52 -2.57 24.88
N LYS A 133 -15.73 -3.64 24.82
CA LYS A 133 -15.31 -4.42 26.00
C LYS A 133 -14.18 -3.77 26.79
N ASN A 134 -13.44 -2.84 26.19
CA ASN A 134 -12.25 -2.21 26.78
C ASN A 134 -12.36 -0.68 26.80
N PHE A 135 -13.58 -0.12 26.78
CA PHE A 135 -13.82 1.31 26.63
C PHE A 135 -13.12 2.17 27.69
N ALA A 136 -13.04 1.65 28.93
CA ALA A 136 -12.43 2.33 30.06
C ALA A 136 -10.92 2.53 29.85
N VAL A 137 -10.23 1.56 29.25
CA VAL A 137 -8.78 1.65 28.94
C VAL A 137 -8.53 2.76 27.92
N LEU A 138 -9.46 2.97 26.99
CA LEU A 138 -9.37 3.99 25.95
C LEU A 138 -9.88 5.37 26.39
N GLY A 139 -10.37 5.51 27.62
CA GLY A 139 -11.02 6.75 28.09
C GLY A 139 -12.28 7.10 27.30
N LEU A 140 -12.97 6.11 26.73
CA LEU A 140 -14.18 6.31 25.94
C LEU A 140 -15.43 6.22 26.81
N SER A 141 -16.54 6.80 26.34
CA SER A 141 -17.84 6.67 27.00
C SER A 141 -18.46 5.31 26.73
N PRO A 142 -19.10 4.65 27.72
CA PRO A 142 -19.87 3.42 27.47
C PRO A 142 -21.10 3.65 26.58
N ARG A 143 -21.51 4.91 26.38
CA ARG A 143 -22.62 5.31 25.50
C ARG A 143 -22.18 5.60 24.07
N MET A 144 -20.92 5.34 23.73
CA MET A 144 -20.38 5.61 22.40
C MET A 144 -21.18 4.91 21.30
N ARG A 145 -21.34 5.59 20.17
CA ARG A 145 -21.91 5.02 18.94
C ARG A 145 -21.05 5.33 17.73
N ILE A 146 -21.23 4.55 16.67
CA ILE A 146 -20.58 4.80 15.38
C ILE A 146 -21.41 5.85 14.62
N THR A 147 -20.75 6.84 14.00
CA THR A 147 -21.38 7.79 13.08
C THR A 147 -21.47 7.21 11.68
N ASP A 148 -22.42 7.67 10.87
CA ASP A 148 -22.34 7.46 9.42
C ASP A 148 -21.29 8.40 8.78
N GLU A 149 -21.04 8.22 7.47
CA GLU A 149 -20.05 9.00 6.72
C GLU A 149 -20.44 10.50 6.66
N THR A 150 -21.73 10.81 6.52
CA THR A 150 -22.23 12.18 6.42
C THR A 150 -22.06 12.94 7.72
N GLU A 151 -22.46 12.32 8.84
CA GLU A 151 -22.29 12.89 10.17
C GLU A 151 -20.80 13.07 10.50
N SER A 152 -19.97 12.07 10.22
CA SER A 152 -18.52 12.18 10.44
C SER A 152 -17.91 13.32 9.62
N ALA A 153 -18.28 13.44 8.34
CA ALA A 153 -17.80 14.49 7.47
C ALA A 153 -18.25 15.88 7.93
N MET A 154 -19.50 16.01 8.40
CA MET A 154 -20.01 17.27 8.94
C MET A 154 -19.25 17.70 10.19
N ILE A 155 -19.00 16.79 11.15
CA ILE A 155 -18.22 17.11 12.35
C ILE A 155 -16.79 17.50 11.98
N ALA A 156 -16.17 16.77 11.05
CA ALA A 156 -14.81 17.06 10.58
C ALA A 156 -14.73 18.45 9.92
N ARG A 157 -15.69 18.78 9.04
CA ARG A 157 -15.78 20.08 8.37
C ARG A 157 -15.90 21.22 9.38
N ILE A 158 -16.81 21.11 10.35
CA ILE A 158 -17.00 22.12 11.41
C ILE A 158 -15.71 22.32 12.20
N CYS A 159 -15.05 21.24 12.63
CA CYS A 159 -13.79 21.34 13.38
C CYS A 159 -12.68 22.00 12.55
N MET A 160 -12.62 21.74 11.25
CA MET A 160 -11.62 22.35 10.37
C MET A 160 -11.89 23.84 10.18
N GLU A 161 -13.14 24.24 9.97
CA GLU A 161 -13.54 25.64 9.87
C GLU A 161 -13.24 26.40 11.16
N GLU A 162 -13.59 25.85 12.33
CA GLU A 162 -13.23 26.43 13.63
C GLU A 162 -11.71 26.60 13.81
N LEU A 163 -10.92 25.62 13.35
CA LEU A 163 -9.46 25.69 13.41
C LEU A 163 -8.91 26.80 12.49
N VAL A 164 -9.39 26.86 11.24
CA VAL A 164 -9.02 27.86 10.25
C VAL A 164 -9.34 29.27 10.76
N ASP A 165 -10.54 29.49 11.28
CA ASP A 165 -10.94 30.77 11.88
C ASP A 165 -10.00 31.17 13.02
N SER A 166 -9.58 30.20 13.83
CA SER A 166 -8.63 30.45 14.91
C SER A 166 -7.24 30.87 14.41
N PHE A 167 -6.79 30.37 13.26
CA PHE A 167 -5.53 30.79 12.65
C PHE A 167 -5.62 32.22 12.11
N TYR A 168 -6.73 32.57 11.47
CA TYR A 168 -6.97 33.94 10.99
C TYR A 168 -6.98 34.96 12.13
N GLN A 169 -7.67 34.66 13.23
CA GLN A 169 -7.71 35.54 14.40
C GLN A 169 -6.32 35.77 15.01
N LYS A 170 -5.44 34.77 14.93
CA LYS A 170 -4.06 34.85 15.46
C LYS A 170 -3.06 35.44 14.46
N GLY A 171 -3.44 35.61 13.19
CA GLY A 171 -2.50 35.99 12.13
C GLY A 171 -1.39 34.94 11.94
N ASP A 172 -1.75 33.65 11.99
CA ASP A 172 -0.78 32.55 11.94
C ASP A 172 -0.07 32.51 10.57
N ARG A 173 1.23 32.87 10.55
CA ARG A 173 2.01 32.99 9.31
C ARG A 173 2.17 31.69 8.55
N GLU A 174 2.33 30.58 9.27
CA GLU A 174 2.47 29.25 8.67
C GLU A 174 1.17 28.84 7.99
N PHE A 175 0.02 29.11 8.61
CA PHE A 175 -1.27 28.87 7.97
C PHE A 175 -1.50 29.76 6.74
N LEU A 176 -1.14 31.06 6.80
CA LEU A 176 -1.27 31.96 5.64
C LEU A 176 -0.44 31.48 4.45
N LEU A 177 0.72 30.86 4.69
CA LEU A 177 1.49 30.21 3.63
C LEU A 177 0.69 29.10 2.91
N LEU A 178 -0.14 28.34 3.65
CA LEU A 178 -1.02 27.33 3.04
C LEU A 178 -2.14 27.96 2.22
N VAL A 179 -2.69 29.08 2.69
CA VAL A 179 -3.72 29.85 1.97
C VAL A 179 -3.16 30.35 0.65
N ASP A 180 -1.97 30.95 0.64
CA ASP A 180 -1.33 31.46 -0.56
C ASP A 180 -1.02 30.35 -1.59
N ASN A 181 -0.67 29.14 -1.12
CA ASN A 181 -0.28 28.03 -2.00
C ASN A 181 -1.47 27.14 -2.45
N PHE A 182 -2.53 27.02 -1.64
CA PHE A 182 -3.59 26.04 -1.86
C PHE A 182 -5.02 26.58 -1.73
N GLY A 183 -5.18 27.83 -1.28
CA GLY A 183 -6.46 28.53 -1.22
C GLY A 183 -7.07 28.77 -2.61
N GLY A 184 -8.37 29.12 -2.63
CA GLY A 184 -9.06 29.52 -3.84
C GLY A 184 -9.05 31.04 -4.03
N GLU A 185 -9.35 31.52 -5.24
CA GLU A 185 -9.39 32.97 -5.53
C GLU A 185 -10.43 33.75 -4.69
N LYS A 186 -11.47 33.06 -4.20
CA LYS A 186 -12.64 33.68 -3.54
C LYS A 186 -12.93 33.14 -2.14
N SER A 187 -12.41 31.97 -1.79
CA SER A 187 -12.59 31.32 -0.49
C SER A 187 -11.53 30.26 -0.25
N ASP A 188 -11.39 29.87 1.03
CA ASP A 188 -10.47 28.82 1.47
C ASP A 188 -11.10 27.43 1.43
N ASP A 189 -12.29 27.29 0.85
CA ASP A 189 -12.98 25.99 0.74
C ASP A 189 -12.11 24.95 0.05
N ALA A 190 -11.37 25.35 -0.97
CA ALA A 190 -10.44 24.48 -1.69
C ALA A 190 -9.29 23.98 -0.79
N LEU A 191 -8.78 24.84 0.11
CA LEU A 191 -7.77 24.47 1.09
C LEU A 191 -8.36 23.51 2.13
N ILE A 192 -9.55 23.81 2.67
CA ILE A 192 -10.24 22.97 3.66
C ILE A 192 -10.46 21.56 3.10
N GLU A 193 -10.98 21.44 1.88
CA GLU A 193 -11.19 20.14 1.23
C GLU A 193 -9.88 19.38 1.02
N LYS A 194 -8.79 20.06 0.65
CA LYS A 194 -7.46 19.44 0.54
C LYS A 194 -6.94 18.95 1.87
N LEU A 195 -7.09 19.74 2.95
CA LEU A 195 -6.66 19.35 4.30
C LEU A 195 -7.44 18.15 4.83
N LEU A 196 -8.77 18.14 4.66
CA LEU A 196 -9.63 17.01 5.03
C LEU A 196 -9.29 15.76 4.22
N SER A 197 -9.05 15.91 2.91
CA SER A 197 -8.63 14.80 2.04
C SER A 197 -7.27 14.24 2.46
N LEU A 198 -6.30 15.11 2.75
CA LEU A 198 -4.98 14.72 3.26
C LEU A 198 -5.09 13.97 4.58
N TYR A 199 -5.86 14.51 5.53
CA TYR A 199 -6.12 13.89 6.82
C TYR A 199 -6.72 12.48 6.68
N ASN A 200 -7.70 12.32 5.79
CA ASN A 200 -8.32 11.01 5.55
C ASN A 200 -7.34 9.99 4.95
N ARG A 201 -6.39 10.43 4.11
CA ARG A 201 -5.38 9.54 3.51
C ARG A 201 -4.32 9.11 4.52
N ILE A 202 -3.83 10.04 5.33
CA ILE A 202 -2.74 9.76 6.27
C ILE A 202 -3.22 8.86 7.42
N ARG A 203 -4.50 8.96 7.82
CA ARG A 203 -5.10 8.09 8.85
C ARG A 203 -5.23 6.63 8.41
N ALA A 204 -4.90 6.29 7.15
CA ALA A 204 -4.73 4.90 6.73
C ALA A 204 -3.46 4.24 7.30
N PHE A 205 -2.53 5.02 7.84
CA PHE A 205 -1.30 4.56 8.48
C PHE A 205 -1.45 4.55 10.01
N HIS A 206 -0.93 3.53 10.68
CA HIS A 206 -0.99 3.42 12.14
C HIS A 206 -0.11 4.47 12.85
N ASN A 207 1.04 4.79 12.25
CA ASN A 207 2.05 5.73 12.75
C ASN A 207 2.04 7.04 11.94
N TYR A 208 0.85 7.54 11.57
CA TYR A 208 0.73 8.68 10.64
C TYR A 208 1.45 9.96 11.12
N ARG A 209 1.64 10.12 12.45
CA ARG A 209 2.38 11.26 13.01
C ARG A 209 3.88 11.10 12.76
N GLU A 210 4.44 9.96 13.15
CA GLU A 210 5.84 9.62 12.91
C GLU A 210 6.14 9.59 11.40
N TRP A 211 5.22 9.05 10.59
CA TRP A 211 5.33 9.06 9.13
C TRP A 211 5.50 10.48 8.58
N PHE A 212 4.72 11.45 9.06
CA PHE A 212 4.86 12.85 8.65
C PHE A 212 6.23 13.41 9.03
N GLU A 213 6.68 13.17 10.25
CA GLU A 213 7.99 13.63 10.74
C GLU A 213 9.12 13.05 9.89
N GLU A 214 9.11 11.74 9.63
CA GLU A 214 10.10 11.09 8.78
C GLU A 214 10.11 11.65 7.34
N ARG A 215 8.93 11.94 6.76
CA ARG A 215 8.86 12.52 5.40
C ARG A 215 9.45 13.94 5.39
N GLN A 216 9.18 14.73 6.43
CA GLN A 216 9.74 16.07 6.58
C GLN A 216 11.27 16.01 6.73
N GLU A 217 11.78 15.11 7.58
CA GLU A 217 13.23 14.89 7.72
C GLU A 217 13.89 14.44 6.42
N GLN A 218 13.23 13.55 5.67
CA GLN A 218 13.72 13.12 4.36
C GLN A 218 13.78 14.30 3.39
N LEU A 219 12.77 15.16 3.36
CA LEU A 219 12.76 16.35 2.51
C LEU A 219 13.90 17.31 2.86
N VAL A 220 14.15 17.54 4.16
CA VAL A 220 15.30 18.34 4.64
C VAL A 220 16.63 17.71 4.20
N LYS A 221 16.79 16.38 4.32
CA LYS A 221 17.99 15.68 3.83
C LYS A 221 18.17 15.86 2.33
N GLN A 222 17.09 15.79 1.55
CA GLN A 222 17.15 16.03 0.11
C GLN A 222 17.54 17.48 -0.22
N ALA A 223 17.00 18.47 0.49
CA ALA A 223 17.40 19.87 0.31
C ALA A 223 18.90 20.09 0.55
N GLN A 224 19.49 19.42 1.55
CA GLN A 224 20.95 19.49 1.78
C GLN A 224 21.77 18.86 0.66
N LEU A 225 21.28 17.77 0.05
CA LEU A 225 21.91 17.20 -1.15
C LEU A 225 21.82 18.16 -2.33
N VAL A 226 20.65 18.74 -2.58
CA VAL A 226 20.44 19.72 -3.67
C VAL A 226 21.36 20.93 -3.51
N LYS A 227 21.62 21.38 -2.28
CA LYS A 227 22.59 22.45 -2.00
C LYS A 227 24.02 22.10 -2.43
N GLY A 228 24.40 20.83 -2.39
CA GLY A 228 25.70 20.34 -2.88
C GLY A 228 25.71 20.09 -4.40
N GLY A 229 24.56 19.75 -4.96
CA GLY A 229 24.30 19.58 -6.38
C GLY A 229 22.94 18.91 -6.59
N PHE A 230 22.12 19.40 -7.53
CA PHE A 230 20.75 18.88 -7.71
C PHE A 230 20.75 17.38 -8.01
N PHE A 231 21.67 16.94 -8.86
CA PHE A 231 21.83 15.54 -9.26
C PHE A 231 22.31 14.59 -8.16
N ASP A 232 22.73 15.10 -7.00
CA ASP A 232 23.08 14.28 -5.84
C ASP A 232 21.86 13.90 -5.00
N SER A 233 20.72 14.60 -5.20
CA SER A 233 19.45 14.23 -4.59
C SER A 233 18.83 13.01 -5.28
N ILE A 234 17.97 12.27 -4.58
CA ILE A 234 17.22 11.12 -5.13
C ILE A 234 16.36 11.55 -6.34
N TYR A 235 15.83 12.77 -6.31
CA TYR A 235 15.01 13.31 -7.39
C TYR A 235 15.86 13.71 -8.59
N GLY A 236 16.95 14.44 -8.34
CA GLY A 236 17.88 14.86 -9.39
C GLY A 236 18.59 13.68 -10.04
N ASP A 237 18.98 12.65 -9.30
CA ASP A 237 19.58 11.43 -9.83
C ASP A 237 18.67 10.73 -10.84
N LYS A 238 17.38 10.56 -10.50
CA LYS A 238 16.39 9.98 -11.41
C LYS A 238 16.21 10.81 -12.68
N ILE A 239 16.20 12.14 -12.54
CA ILE A 239 16.12 13.06 -13.68
C ILE A 239 17.40 12.98 -14.52
N ARG A 240 18.58 12.92 -13.89
CA ARG A 240 19.89 12.75 -14.55
C ARG A 240 19.88 11.49 -15.41
N LEU A 241 19.49 10.35 -14.83
CA LEU A 241 19.39 9.07 -15.54
C LEU A 241 18.41 9.13 -16.71
N ASN A 242 17.25 9.79 -16.53
CA ASN A 242 16.29 9.98 -17.63
C ASN A 242 16.87 10.84 -18.76
N ILE A 243 17.57 11.92 -18.44
CA ILE A 243 18.21 12.79 -19.42
C ILE A 243 19.32 12.03 -20.16
N LEU A 244 20.20 11.33 -19.44
CA LEU A 244 21.28 10.53 -20.03
C LEU A 244 20.74 9.45 -20.96
N PHE A 245 19.68 8.75 -20.56
CA PHE A 245 19.02 7.77 -21.41
C PHE A 245 18.54 8.38 -22.73
N ARG A 246 17.82 9.50 -22.66
CA ARG A 246 17.26 10.18 -23.84
C ARG A 246 18.34 10.80 -24.74
N LEU A 247 19.40 11.35 -24.15
CA LEU A 247 20.56 11.85 -24.90
C LEU A 247 21.34 10.69 -25.53
N GLY A 248 21.43 9.54 -24.86
CA GLY A 248 22.02 8.32 -25.41
C GLY A 248 21.25 7.81 -26.63
N GLU A 249 19.92 7.76 -26.58
CA GLU A 249 19.10 7.41 -27.75
C GLU A 249 19.28 8.41 -28.91
N ALA A 250 19.39 9.71 -28.60
CA ALA A 250 19.66 10.74 -29.59
C ALA A 250 21.07 10.60 -30.20
N LYS A 251 22.06 10.20 -29.40
CA LYS A 251 23.45 9.95 -29.81
C LYS A 251 23.55 8.75 -30.74
N THR A 252 22.97 7.62 -30.37
CA THR A 252 22.93 6.43 -31.25
C THR A 252 22.24 6.76 -32.58
N ALA A 253 21.17 7.56 -32.54
CA ALA A 253 20.51 8.00 -33.76
C ALA A 253 21.39 8.90 -34.64
N THR A 254 22.22 9.78 -34.07
CA THR A 254 23.17 10.58 -34.88
C THR A 254 24.27 9.70 -35.47
N GLU A 255 24.79 8.73 -34.72
CA GLU A 255 25.76 7.75 -35.21
C GLU A 255 25.20 6.91 -36.37
N ASP A 256 23.95 6.45 -36.27
CA ASP A 256 23.26 5.73 -37.33
C ASP A 256 23.11 6.58 -38.60
N LEU A 257 22.80 7.88 -38.46
CA LEU A 257 22.73 8.81 -39.61
C LEU A 257 24.10 9.01 -40.27
N LEU A 258 25.18 9.10 -39.48
CA LEU A 258 26.55 9.22 -40.01
C LEU A 258 26.96 7.95 -40.76
N LEU A 259 26.69 6.78 -40.18
CA LEU A 259 26.96 5.49 -40.82
C LEU A 259 26.15 5.34 -42.12
N PHE A 260 24.87 5.74 -42.10
CA PHE A 260 24.01 5.73 -43.28
C PHE A 260 24.60 6.58 -44.41
N LEU A 261 25.05 7.80 -44.12
CA LEU A 261 25.69 8.67 -45.12
C LEU A 261 27.03 8.12 -45.61
N SER A 262 27.83 7.54 -44.73
CA SER A 262 29.10 6.89 -45.12
C SER A 262 28.88 5.72 -46.08
N ASN A 263 27.79 4.97 -45.93
CA ASN A 263 27.48 3.80 -46.78
C ASN A 263 26.78 4.17 -48.08
N ASN A 264 25.96 5.22 -48.08
CA ASN A 264 25.11 5.59 -49.23
C ASN A 264 25.62 6.81 -50.01
N GLY A 265 26.71 7.43 -49.57
CA GLY A 265 27.31 8.62 -50.16
C GLY A 265 26.74 9.93 -49.60
N ASP A 266 27.60 10.93 -49.51
CA ASP A 266 27.23 12.29 -49.10
C ASP A 266 27.33 13.24 -50.31
N SER A 267 26.17 13.61 -50.86
CA SER A 267 26.10 14.40 -52.10
C SER A 267 26.46 15.88 -51.92
N GLU A 268 26.29 16.45 -50.71
CA GLU A 268 26.40 17.90 -50.48
C GLU A 268 26.95 18.28 -49.09
N GLY A 269 27.77 17.44 -48.47
CA GLY A 269 28.41 17.76 -47.18
C GLY A 269 27.42 17.72 -46.00
N ASN A 270 26.48 16.78 -46.02
CA ASN A 270 25.50 16.52 -44.97
C ASN A 270 26.12 15.89 -43.71
N ILE A 271 27.31 15.28 -43.83
CA ILE A 271 28.04 14.67 -42.69
C ILE A 271 28.40 15.72 -41.63
N VAL A 272 29.05 16.83 -42.02
CA VAL A 272 29.55 17.85 -41.08
C VAL A 272 28.45 18.44 -40.17
N PRO A 273 27.25 18.80 -40.69
CA PRO A 273 26.15 19.18 -39.83
C PRO A 273 25.80 18.12 -38.79
N ILE A 274 25.72 16.84 -39.17
CA ILE A 274 25.35 15.75 -38.26
C ILE A 274 26.45 15.53 -37.23
N GLU A 275 27.73 15.56 -37.62
CA GLU A 275 28.87 15.53 -36.69
C GLU A 275 28.81 16.69 -35.69
N THR A 276 28.38 17.88 -36.14
CA THR A 276 28.19 19.04 -35.25
C THR A 276 27.07 18.80 -34.24
N LEU A 277 25.97 18.16 -34.66
CA LEU A 277 24.87 17.80 -33.76
C LEU A 277 25.28 16.69 -32.79
N ASP A 278 26.02 15.70 -33.28
CA ASP A 278 26.56 14.58 -32.54
C ASP A 278 27.51 15.06 -31.42
N SER A 279 28.48 15.92 -31.76
CA SER A 279 29.38 16.57 -30.80
C SER A 279 28.63 17.47 -29.79
N TYR A 280 27.54 18.11 -30.23
CA TYR A 280 26.67 18.86 -29.33
C TYR A 280 25.97 17.94 -28.32
N ILE A 281 25.50 16.76 -28.75
CA ILE A 281 24.93 15.75 -27.84
C ILE A 281 25.99 15.25 -26.86
N ASP A 282 27.22 14.98 -27.29
CA ASP A 282 28.32 14.60 -26.40
C ASP A 282 28.60 15.67 -25.34
N THR A 283 28.54 16.95 -25.74
CA THR A 283 28.69 18.08 -24.82
C THR A 283 27.60 18.05 -23.74
N LEU A 284 26.35 17.78 -24.13
CA LEU A 284 25.23 17.66 -23.18
C LEU A 284 25.37 16.43 -22.28
N ILE A 285 25.80 15.28 -22.81
CA ILE A 285 26.04 14.06 -22.02
C ILE A 285 27.13 14.31 -20.98
N ASN A 286 28.27 14.87 -21.39
CA ASN A 286 29.37 15.19 -20.50
C ASN A 286 28.97 16.22 -19.43
N ALA A 287 28.21 17.25 -19.83
CA ALA A 287 27.66 18.23 -18.90
C ALA A 287 26.72 17.59 -17.88
N THR A 288 25.84 16.70 -18.33
CA THR A 288 24.90 15.95 -17.46
C THR A 288 25.61 15.04 -16.46
N ASN A 289 26.74 14.44 -16.85
CA ASN A 289 27.58 13.64 -15.95
C ASN A 289 28.36 14.50 -14.95
N THR A 290 28.48 15.80 -15.18
CA THR A 290 29.23 16.72 -14.30
C THR A 290 28.33 17.33 -13.23
N SER A 291 27.30 18.07 -13.62
CA SER A 291 26.33 18.69 -12.70
C SER A 291 25.12 19.23 -13.47
N TYR A 292 24.04 19.56 -12.78
CA TYR A 292 22.87 20.12 -13.43
C TYR A 292 23.13 21.54 -13.96
N ASP A 293 23.85 22.38 -13.21
CA ASP A 293 24.19 23.74 -13.66
C ASP A 293 25.13 23.74 -14.87
N THR A 294 26.02 22.74 -14.99
CA THR A 294 26.83 22.56 -16.21
C THR A 294 25.95 22.17 -17.40
N LEU A 295 24.95 21.31 -17.19
CA LEU A 295 23.96 20.98 -18.23
C LEU A 295 23.14 22.21 -18.66
N LEU A 296 22.64 22.98 -17.70
CA LEU A 296 21.90 24.23 -17.96
C LEU A 296 22.76 25.23 -18.74
N SER A 297 24.02 25.36 -18.34
CA SER A 297 25.01 26.20 -19.01
C SER A 297 25.31 25.71 -20.43
N ALA A 298 25.38 24.39 -20.67
CA ALA A 298 25.58 23.81 -22.00
C ALA A 298 24.39 24.09 -22.94
N PHE A 299 23.17 24.12 -22.41
CA PHE A 299 21.97 24.54 -23.14
C PHE A 299 21.86 26.05 -23.39
N SER A 300 22.55 26.86 -22.58
CA SER A 300 22.49 28.33 -22.64
C SER A 300 23.64 28.94 -23.45
N SER A 301 24.84 28.38 -23.35
CA SER A 301 26.05 28.82 -24.07
C SER A 301 25.95 28.56 -25.57
N ASN A 302 25.36 27.43 -25.95
CA ASN A 302 25.04 27.11 -27.34
C ASN A 302 23.73 27.79 -27.73
N LYS A 303 23.82 29.05 -28.19
CA LYS A 303 22.67 29.91 -28.52
C LYS A 303 21.63 29.24 -29.44
N ARG A 304 22.00 28.21 -30.21
CA ARG A 304 21.07 27.38 -31.00
C ARG A 304 21.53 25.93 -31.07
N ILE A 305 20.58 25.00 -30.94
CA ILE A 305 20.75 23.60 -31.35
C ILE A 305 21.21 23.60 -32.82
N PRO A 306 22.28 22.87 -33.19
CA PRO A 306 22.79 22.85 -34.56
C PRO A 306 21.70 22.60 -35.59
N SER A 307 21.58 23.50 -36.57
CA SER A 307 20.62 23.34 -37.65
C SER A 307 21.21 22.43 -38.72
N LEU A 308 20.64 21.25 -38.90
CA LEU A 308 21.00 20.39 -40.03
C LEU A 308 20.24 20.87 -41.28
N LYS A 309 20.89 21.03 -42.44
CA LYS A 309 20.19 21.22 -43.72
C LYS A 309 20.60 20.08 -44.62
N ILE A 310 19.62 19.27 -45.03
CA ILE A 310 19.84 18.11 -45.89
C ILE A 310 19.72 18.57 -47.33
N LYS A 311 20.74 18.28 -48.13
CA LYS A 311 20.80 18.69 -49.53
C LYS A 311 21.35 17.60 -50.42
N GLY A 312 20.98 17.65 -51.71
CA GLY A 312 21.53 16.77 -52.75
C GLY A 312 21.24 15.27 -52.60
N MET A 313 20.38 14.85 -51.67
CA MET A 313 20.09 13.43 -51.44
C MET A 313 18.92 12.95 -52.32
N PRO A 314 18.91 11.66 -52.73
CA PRO A 314 17.74 11.01 -53.30
C PRO A 314 16.50 11.20 -52.40
N GLU A 315 15.31 11.27 -53.00
CA GLU A 315 14.07 11.65 -52.29
C GLU A 315 13.81 10.78 -51.04
N GLU A 316 13.97 9.46 -51.16
CA GLU A 316 13.76 8.52 -50.07
C GLU A 316 14.75 8.73 -48.91
N TYR A 317 16.03 8.91 -49.24
CA TYR A 317 17.09 9.15 -48.26
C TYR A 317 16.94 10.53 -47.60
N GLY A 318 16.61 11.55 -48.39
CA GLY A 318 16.34 12.90 -47.90
C GLY A 318 15.17 12.94 -46.93
N LYS A 319 14.10 12.16 -47.18
CA LYS A 319 12.97 12.01 -46.24
C LYS A 319 13.41 11.36 -44.94
N TYR A 320 14.05 10.18 -44.99
CA TYR A 320 14.55 9.47 -43.81
C TYR A 320 15.42 10.36 -42.92
N LEU A 321 16.47 10.96 -43.50
CA LEU A 321 17.39 11.80 -42.75
C LEU A 321 16.67 13.03 -42.14
N THR A 322 15.67 13.58 -42.84
CA THR A 322 14.91 14.75 -42.35
C THR A 322 14.00 14.39 -41.17
N GLU A 323 13.35 13.23 -41.23
CA GLU A 323 12.48 12.73 -40.17
C GLU A 323 13.27 12.38 -38.92
N GLU A 324 14.37 11.63 -39.05
CA GLU A 324 15.22 11.25 -37.92
C GLU A 324 15.86 12.48 -37.26
N LYS A 325 16.38 13.42 -38.06
CA LYS A 325 16.80 14.72 -37.56
C LYS A 325 15.71 15.40 -36.73
N LYS A 326 14.48 15.43 -37.23
CA LYS A 326 13.37 16.13 -36.56
C LYS A 326 13.06 15.46 -35.22
N ARG A 327 13.15 14.13 -35.16
CA ARG A 327 13.03 13.34 -33.93
C ARG A 327 14.12 13.72 -32.93
N ILE A 328 15.40 13.66 -33.32
CA ILE A 328 16.56 13.99 -32.48
C ILE A 328 16.46 15.42 -31.91
N ILE A 329 16.24 16.41 -32.78
CA ILE A 329 16.11 17.82 -32.36
C ILE A 329 14.88 18.02 -31.48
N GLY A 330 13.79 17.30 -31.76
CA GLY A 330 12.58 17.30 -30.93
C GLY A 330 12.86 16.82 -29.50
N GLU A 331 13.61 15.73 -29.35
CA GLU A 331 14.00 15.19 -28.06
C GLU A 331 14.87 16.16 -27.26
N ILE A 332 15.92 16.71 -27.88
CA ILE A 332 16.81 17.68 -27.22
C ILE A 332 16.02 18.91 -26.74
N LYS A 333 15.10 19.43 -27.56
CA LYS A 333 14.22 20.55 -27.17
C LYS A 333 13.29 20.17 -26.03
N SER A 334 12.75 18.96 -26.04
CA SER A 334 11.89 18.43 -25.00
C SER A 334 12.64 18.32 -23.66
N ILE A 335 13.87 17.81 -23.66
CA ILE A 335 14.75 17.78 -22.47
C ILE A 335 14.94 19.21 -21.92
N LYS A 336 15.37 20.15 -22.76
CA LYS A 336 15.60 21.54 -22.33
C LYS A 336 14.34 22.15 -21.72
N LYS A 337 13.18 21.99 -22.37
CA LYS A 337 11.90 22.55 -21.92
C LYS A 337 11.44 21.93 -20.59
N SER A 338 11.59 20.62 -20.45
CA SER A 338 11.06 19.89 -19.28
C SER A 338 11.95 20.00 -18.05
N PHE A 339 13.26 20.21 -18.22
CA PHE A 339 14.19 20.09 -17.10
C PHE A 339 15.13 21.27 -16.90
N CYS A 340 15.40 22.12 -17.89
CA CYS A 340 16.50 23.09 -17.84
C CYS A 340 16.00 24.55 -17.88
N TYR A 341 15.27 24.97 -16.84
CA TYR A 341 14.71 26.33 -16.73
C TYR A 341 14.95 27.01 -15.38
N LEU A 342 15.45 26.28 -14.38
CA LEU A 342 15.87 26.79 -13.07
C LEU A 342 17.36 26.54 -12.91
N THR A 343 18.04 27.31 -12.06
CA THR A 343 19.40 27.00 -11.58
C THR A 343 19.34 26.03 -10.40
N GLU A 344 20.46 25.40 -10.03
CA GLU A 344 20.51 24.60 -8.79
C GLU A 344 20.14 25.41 -7.55
N GLN A 345 20.48 26.71 -7.52
CA GLN A 345 20.10 27.62 -6.44
C GLN A 345 18.58 27.85 -6.37
N ASP A 346 17.93 28.09 -7.51
CA ASP A 346 16.47 28.26 -7.56
C ASP A 346 15.77 26.97 -7.09
N ILE A 347 16.25 25.80 -7.54
CA ILE A 347 15.71 24.51 -7.11
C ILE A 347 15.90 24.32 -5.60
N TYR A 348 17.06 24.68 -5.04
CA TYR A 348 17.28 24.63 -3.60
C TYR A 348 16.30 25.51 -2.82
N GLU A 349 16.03 26.73 -3.29
CA GLU A 349 15.06 27.65 -2.68
C GLU A 349 13.62 27.10 -2.74
N ASP A 350 13.24 26.43 -3.83
CA ASP A 350 11.96 25.71 -3.94
C ASP A 350 11.86 24.58 -2.91
N PHE A 351 12.95 23.83 -2.66
CA PHE A 351 13.00 22.81 -1.62
C PHE A 351 12.79 23.40 -0.22
N ILE A 352 13.43 24.53 0.10
CA ILE A 352 13.24 25.23 1.38
C ILE A 352 11.80 25.69 1.54
N SER A 353 11.22 26.31 0.52
CA SER A 353 9.81 26.73 0.52
C SER A 353 8.86 25.54 0.71
N THR A 354 9.16 24.40 0.06
CA THR A 354 8.38 23.16 0.22
C THR A 354 8.46 22.59 1.63
N ILE A 355 9.61 22.69 2.29
CA ILE A 355 9.79 22.29 3.70
C ILE A 355 8.90 23.16 4.60
N GLU A 356 8.92 24.48 4.44
CA GLU A 356 8.08 25.39 5.24
C GLU A 356 6.58 25.11 5.08
N ILE A 357 6.14 24.85 3.84
CA ILE A 357 4.76 24.41 3.54
C ILE A 357 4.46 23.08 4.24
N GLY A 358 5.40 22.13 4.19
CA GLY A 358 5.27 20.83 4.86
C GLY A 358 5.09 20.94 6.38
N ASP A 359 5.84 21.84 7.03
CA ASP A 359 5.70 22.09 8.47
C ASP A 359 4.37 22.76 8.82
N ALA A 360 3.92 23.69 8.00
CA ALA A 360 2.60 24.30 8.14
C ALA A 360 1.46 23.28 7.99
N LEU A 361 1.56 22.38 7.00
CA LEU A 361 0.62 21.26 6.82
C LEU A 361 0.61 20.34 8.05
N LYS A 362 1.80 19.91 8.51
CA LYS A 362 1.95 19.04 9.69
C LYS A 362 1.27 19.65 10.91
N LYS A 363 1.58 20.91 11.23
CA LYS A 363 0.98 21.63 12.37
C LYS A 363 -0.54 21.69 12.26
N THR A 364 -1.06 22.09 11.10
CA THR A 364 -2.51 22.22 10.85
C THR A 364 -3.21 20.88 11.04
N ILE A 365 -2.69 19.82 10.43
CA ILE A 365 -3.25 18.46 10.52
C ILE A 365 -3.19 17.92 11.96
N PHE A 366 -2.11 18.16 12.70
CA PHE A 366 -1.97 17.65 14.07
C PHE A 366 -2.90 18.37 15.06
N LEU A 367 -3.08 19.68 14.89
CA LEU A 367 -4.06 20.45 15.65
C LEU A 367 -5.49 20.01 15.31
N PHE A 368 -5.78 19.81 14.02
CA PHE A 368 -7.07 19.29 13.58
C PHE A 368 -7.36 17.90 14.15
N ASP A 369 -6.41 16.96 14.09
CA ASP A 369 -6.58 15.60 14.63
C ASP A 369 -6.94 15.62 16.12
N THR A 370 -6.28 16.51 16.89
CA THR A 370 -6.56 16.70 18.32
C THR A 370 -7.96 17.24 18.54
N LEU A 371 -8.30 18.35 17.89
CA LEU A 371 -9.62 19.00 18.01
C LEU A 371 -10.75 18.05 17.59
N PHE A 372 -10.58 17.36 16.45
CA PHE A 372 -11.59 16.43 15.94
C PHE A 372 -11.76 15.21 16.84
N SER A 373 -10.66 14.66 17.37
CA SER A 373 -10.70 13.55 18.33
C SER A 373 -11.40 13.92 19.63
N ASP A 374 -11.11 15.09 20.18
CA ASP A 374 -11.74 15.59 21.41
C ASP A 374 -13.22 15.90 21.22
N THR A 375 -13.58 16.54 20.09
CA THR A 375 -14.99 16.80 19.73
C THR A 375 -15.78 15.50 19.62
N LYS A 376 -15.22 14.46 18.99
CA LYS A 376 -15.86 13.13 18.91
C LYS A 376 -16.02 12.47 20.28
N LYS A 377 -14.98 12.52 21.13
CA LYS A 377 -15.04 12.01 22.51
C LYS A 377 -16.13 12.70 23.33
N ASN A 378 -16.22 14.02 23.28
CA ASN A 378 -17.22 14.82 23.98
C ASN A 378 -18.65 14.50 23.51
N LYS A 379 -18.84 14.26 22.21
CA LYS A 379 -20.11 13.83 21.62
C LYS A 379 -20.41 12.33 21.82
N ALA A 380 -19.48 11.57 22.42
CA ALA A 380 -19.55 10.12 22.53
C ALA A 380 -19.82 9.42 21.18
N VAL A 381 -19.08 9.81 20.15
CA VAL A 381 -19.18 9.21 18.82
C VAL A 381 -17.83 8.72 18.31
N LEU A 382 -17.86 7.75 17.40
CA LEU A 382 -16.69 7.15 16.75
C LEU A 382 -16.89 7.15 15.23
N ALA A 383 -15.90 7.62 14.49
CA ALA A 383 -15.84 7.42 13.04
C ALA A 383 -15.31 6.01 12.73
N PHE A 384 -15.56 5.50 11.51
CA PHE A 384 -15.07 4.18 11.10
C PHE A 384 -13.55 4.03 11.24
N ALA A 385 -12.79 5.05 10.81
CA ALA A 385 -11.33 5.05 10.95
C ALA A 385 -10.88 5.02 12.42
N ASP A 386 -11.66 5.57 13.35
CA ASP A 386 -11.30 5.53 14.78
C ASP A 386 -11.31 4.11 15.32
N LEU A 387 -12.16 3.23 14.78
CA LEU A 387 -12.24 1.83 15.22
C LEU A 387 -10.91 1.11 15.04
N GLU A 388 -10.26 1.34 13.90
CA GLU A 388 -8.97 0.72 13.60
C GLU A 388 -7.86 1.30 14.47
N HIS A 389 -7.82 2.64 14.62
CA HIS A 389 -6.83 3.33 15.47
C HIS A 389 -6.95 2.95 16.94
N TYR A 390 -8.17 2.92 17.48
CA TYR A 390 -8.39 2.50 18.88
C TYR A 390 -8.10 1.02 19.09
N LEU A 391 -8.35 0.16 18.09
CA LEU A 391 -7.93 -1.23 18.19
C LEU A 391 -6.40 -1.34 18.20
N ALA A 392 -5.69 -0.61 17.34
CA ALA A 392 -4.22 -0.61 17.36
C ALA A 392 -3.68 -0.14 18.73
N GLN A 393 -4.25 0.93 19.30
CA GLN A 393 -3.91 1.41 20.65
C GLN A 393 -4.19 0.38 21.75
N LEU A 394 -5.21 -0.47 21.60
CA LEU A 394 -5.48 -1.57 22.53
C LEU A 394 -4.48 -2.73 22.40
N LEU A 395 -3.85 -2.87 21.23
CA LEU A 395 -2.99 -4.01 20.89
C LEU A 395 -1.50 -3.70 21.04
N GLU A 396 -1.09 -2.44 20.93
CA GLU A 396 0.30 -2.01 20.97
C GLU A 396 0.53 -0.91 22.02
N GLU A 397 1.60 -1.06 22.78
CA GLU A 397 2.10 -0.08 23.75
C GLU A 397 3.59 0.20 23.50
N LYS A 398 4.14 1.22 24.16
CA LYS A 398 5.59 1.47 24.14
C LYS A 398 6.23 0.78 25.34
N ASP A 399 7.29 0.02 25.11
CA ASP A 399 8.08 -0.60 26.18
C ASP A 399 8.96 0.42 26.93
N SER A 400 9.80 -0.07 27.85
CA SER A 400 10.71 0.78 28.64
C SER A 400 11.70 1.58 27.81
N ASP A 401 12.02 1.10 26.60
CA ASP A 401 12.95 1.75 25.67
C ASP A 401 12.20 2.60 24.62
N GLY A 402 10.88 2.76 24.80
CA GLY A 402 10.01 3.51 23.89
C GLY A 402 9.69 2.77 22.59
N GLN A 403 10.04 1.49 22.47
CA GLN A 403 9.81 0.69 21.27
C GLN A 403 8.40 0.09 21.25
N PRO A 404 7.80 -0.12 20.07
CA PRO A 404 6.50 -0.76 19.96
C PRO A 404 6.52 -2.21 20.48
N ALA A 405 5.61 -2.52 21.40
CA ALA A 405 5.48 -3.82 22.03
C ALA A 405 4.00 -4.25 22.15
N PRO A 406 3.69 -5.55 22.05
CA PRO A 406 2.31 -6.02 22.16
C PRO A 406 1.79 -5.91 23.59
N THR A 407 0.59 -5.38 23.76
CA THR A 407 -0.07 -5.32 25.07
C THR A 407 -0.44 -6.71 25.60
N ALA A 408 -0.76 -6.80 26.89
CA ALA A 408 -1.30 -8.03 27.48
C ALA A 408 -2.59 -8.53 26.78
N LEU A 409 -3.41 -7.61 26.26
CA LEU A 409 -4.60 -7.95 25.47
C LEU A 409 -4.20 -8.58 24.14
N CYS A 410 -3.22 -8.00 23.43
CA CYS A 410 -2.68 -8.54 22.20
C CYS A 410 -2.14 -9.96 22.38
N LEU A 411 -1.28 -10.17 23.38
CA LEU A 411 -0.74 -11.50 23.71
C LEU A 411 -1.83 -12.52 24.05
N ARG A 412 -2.91 -12.10 24.71
CA ARG A 412 -4.06 -12.96 25.00
C ARG A 412 -4.81 -13.33 23.72
N LEU A 413 -4.98 -12.40 22.79
CA LEU A 413 -5.63 -12.65 21.50
C LEU A 413 -4.76 -13.54 20.60
N GLN A 414 -3.45 -13.31 20.55
CA GLN A 414 -2.49 -14.16 19.83
C GLN A 414 -2.47 -15.61 20.34
N ARG A 415 -2.68 -15.83 21.64
CA ARG A 415 -2.83 -17.17 22.22
C ARG A 415 -4.20 -17.78 21.99
N LYS A 416 -5.23 -16.94 21.89
CA LYS A 416 -6.61 -17.37 21.66
C LYS A 416 -6.80 -17.87 20.23
N PHE A 417 -6.26 -17.14 19.25
CA PHE A 417 -6.44 -17.50 17.85
C PHE A 417 -5.39 -18.52 17.41
N LYS A 418 -5.85 -19.64 16.86
CA LYS A 418 -4.99 -20.63 16.19
C LYS A 418 -4.61 -20.16 14.78
N GLU A 419 -5.51 -19.47 14.10
CA GLU A 419 -5.29 -18.93 12.75
C GLU A 419 -6.27 -17.77 12.48
N ILE A 420 -5.82 -16.79 11.71
CA ILE A 420 -6.60 -15.62 11.30
C ILE A 420 -6.82 -15.71 9.79
N TYR A 421 -8.07 -15.72 9.35
CA TYR A 421 -8.47 -15.80 7.96
C TYR A 421 -8.89 -14.42 7.48
N ILE A 422 -8.30 -13.94 6.39
CA ILE A 422 -8.64 -12.63 5.81
C ILE A 422 -8.94 -12.83 4.33
N ASP A 423 -10.17 -12.49 3.95
CA ASP A 423 -10.62 -12.46 2.56
C ASP A 423 -10.42 -11.06 1.95
N GLU A 424 -10.28 -11.00 0.63
CA GLU A 424 -10.01 -9.77 -0.15
C GLU A 424 -8.79 -8.97 0.36
N TYR A 425 -7.67 -9.66 0.63
CA TYR A 425 -6.45 -9.04 1.18
C TYR A 425 -5.85 -7.94 0.29
N GLN A 426 -6.19 -7.89 -1.01
CA GLN A 426 -5.75 -6.83 -1.91
C GLN A 426 -6.37 -5.46 -1.60
N ASP A 427 -7.46 -5.41 -0.82
CA ASP A 427 -8.22 -4.18 -0.55
C ASP A 427 -8.00 -3.63 0.87
N ILE A 428 -6.98 -4.11 1.58
CA ILE A 428 -6.64 -3.64 2.92
C ILE A 428 -5.78 -2.37 2.89
N ASN A 429 -5.83 -1.62 3.99
CA ASN A 429 -4.96 -0.47 4.23
C ASN A 429 -3.75 -0.84 5.15
N PRO A 430 -2.71 0.01 5.26
CA PRO A 430 -1.54 -0.25 6.11
C PRO A 430 -1.85 -0.46 7.59
N LEU A 431 -2.83 0.27 8.15
CA LEU A 431 -3.26 0.13 9.54
C LEU A 431 -3.94 -1.23 9.78
N GLN A 432 -4.80 -1.70 8.88
CA GLN A 432 -5.41 -3.02 8.95
C GLN A 432 -4.38 -4.14 8.86
N ASP A 433 -3.43 -4.07 7.91
CA ASP A 433 -2.31 -5.01 7.84
C ASP A 433 -1.51 -5.04 9.14
N HIS A 434 -1.22 -3.87 9.71
CA HIS A 434 -0.54 -3.75 10.99
C HIS A 434 -1.33 -4.42 12.14
N ILE A 435 -2.65 -4.20 12.23
CA ILE A 435 -3.52 -4.88 13.20
C ILE A 435 -3.47 -6.39 13.02
N PHE A 436 -3.53 -6.90 11.79
CA PHE A 436 -3.45 -8.35 11.54
C PHE A 436 -2.10 -8.93 11.94
N ARG A 437 -1.01 -8.20 11.69
CA ARG A 437 0.33 -8.59 12.15
C ARG A 437 0.46 -8.57 13.67
N LEU A 438 -0.16 -7.61 14.35
CA LEU A 438 -0.22 -7.61 15.82
C LEU A 438 -1.00 -8.81 16.36
N LEU A 439 -2.10 -9.19 15.72
CA LEU A 439 -2.91 -10.34 16.16
C LEU A 439 -2.29 -11.70 15.79
N SER A 440 -1.34 -11.74 14.86
CA SER A 440 -0.56 -12.92 14.53
C SER A 440 0.75 -12.99 15.32
N SER A 441 1.41 -14.14 15.28
CA SER A 441 2.75 -14.29 15.84
C SER A 441 3.72 -14.77 14.77
N ASP A 442 4.22 -13.89 13.92
CA ASP A 442 5.08 -14.34 12.82
C ASP A 442 6.50 -14.78 13.31
N LYS A 443 6.80 -14.61 14.61
CA LYS A 443 8.05 -15.10 15.23
C LYS A 443 8.08 -16.63 15.31
N LYS A 444 9.19 -17.23 14.85
CA LYS A 444 9.40 -18.69 14.74
C LYS A 444 9.25 -19.45 16.07
N ASP A 445 9.54 -18.79 17.20
CA ASP A 445 9.65 -19.46 18.51
C ASP A 445 8.45 -19.25 19.45
N VAL A 446 7.37 -18.62 18.98
CA VAL A 446 6.15 -18.42 19.78
C VAL A 446 5.02 -19.26 19.20
N SER A 447 4.44 -20.12 20.03
CA SER A 447 3.14 -20.74 19.77
C SER A 447 2.09 -19.63 19.65
N GLY A 448 1.68 -19.28 18.45
CA GLY A 448 0.62 -18.30 18.27
C GLY A 448 0.09 -18.26 16.85
N SER A 449 -0.92 -17.42 16.64
CA SER A 449 -1.78 -17.42 15.45
C SER A 449 -1.00 -17.31 14.15
N GLY A 450 -1.30 -18.21 13.22
CA GLY A 450 -0.97 -18.06 11.80
C GLY A 450 -1.95 -17.15 11.06
N ARG A 451 -1.67 -16.86 9.79
CA ARG A 451 -2.53 -16.06 8.90
C ARG A 451 -2.79 -16.78 7.58
N PHE A 452 -4.05 -16.85 7.18
CA PHE A 452 -4.49 -17.35 5.88
C PHE A 452 -5.10 -16.18 5.09
N LEU A 453 -4.35 -15.69 4.12
CA LEU A 453 -4.64 -14.48 3.37
C LEU A 453 -5.10 -14.86 1.97
N VAL A 454 -6.22 -14.32 1.53
CA VAL A 454 -6.80 -14.67 0.23
C VAL A 454 -7.10 -13.40 -0.55
N GLY A 455 -6.72 -13.37 -1.83
CA GLY A 455 -7.00 -12.20 -2.66
C GLY A 455 -6.54 -12.30 -4.11
N ASP A 456 -6.75 -11.22 -4.85
CA ASP A 456 -6.29 -11.06 -6.24
C ASP A 456 -5.94 -9.60 -6.52
N ILE A 457 -4.66 -9.33 -6.81
CA ILE A 457 -4.19 -7.99 -7.17
C ILE A 457 -4.96 -7.40 -8.36
N LYS A 458 -5.40 -8.23 -9.31
CA LYS A 458 -6.16 -7.79 -10.50
C LYS A 458 -7.57 -7.33 -10.16
N GLN A 459 -8.06 -7.62 -8.95
CA GLN A 459 -9.37 -7.23 -8.45
C GLN A 459 -9.32 -6.07 -7.46
N SER A 460 -8.14 -5.51 -7.18
CA SER A 460 -8.06 -4.35 -6.29
C SER A 460 -8.69 -3.13 -6.94
N ILE A 461 -9.82 -2.69 -6.39
CA ILE A 461 -10.62 -1.56 -6.90
C ILE A 461 -10.88 -0.49 -5.84
N TYR A 462 -10.43 -0.69 -4.59
CA TYR A 462 -10.74 0.19 -3.45
C TYR A 462 -9.63 1.20 -3.11
N ARG A 463 -8.76 1.57 -4.06
CA ARG A 463 -7.71 2.59 -3.83
C ARG A 463 -8.28 3.93 -3.35
N PHE A 464 -9.49 4.29 -3.79
CA PHE A 464 -10.20 5.50 -3.35
C PHE A 464 -10.65 5.46 -1.88
N ARG A 465 -10.65 4.28 -1.24
CA ARG A 465 -10.87 4.07 0.20
C ARG A 465 -9.57 3.77 0.95
N ASN A 466 -8.43 4.21 0.41
CA ASN A 466 -7.10 3.98 0.95
C ASN A 466 -6.70 2.49 1.03
N ALA A 467 -7.16 1.65 0.11
CA ALA A 467 -6.53 0.34 -0.09
C ALA A 467 -5.13 0.51 -0.70
N TYR A 468 -4.17 -0.31 -0.23
CA TYR A 468 -2.78 -0.30 -0.69
C TYR A 468 -2.39 -1.66 -1.29
N PRO A 469 -2.55 -1.85 -2.61
CA PRO A 469 -2.27 -3.12 -3.29
C PRO A 469 -0.81 -3.55 -3.18
N ASP A 470 0.10 -2.58 -2.99
CA ASP A 470 1.53 -2.83 -2.79
C ASP A 470 1.82 -3.71 -1.57
N ILE A 471 0.92 -3.71 -0.56
CA ILE A 471 1.01 -4.64 0.57
C ILE A 471 0.92 -6.08 0.04
N PHE A 472 -0.09 -6.38 -0.77
CA PHE A 472 -0.28 -7.71 -1.36
C PHE A 472 0.93 -8.13 -2.21
N VAL A 473 1.48 -7.21 -3.01
CA VAL A 473 2.69 -7.46 -3.81
C VAL A 473 3.88 -7.77 -2.92
N GLY A 474 4.11 -6.98 -1.87
CA GLY A 474 5.21 -7.21 -0.93
C GLY A 474 5.11 -8.56 -0.22
N TYR A 475 3.91 -9.01 0.16
CA TYR A 475 3.73 -10.37 0.69
C TYR A 475 4.06 -11.43 -0.37
N LYS A 476 3.59 -11.27 -1.61
CA LYS A 476 3.89 -12.22 -2.69
C LYS A 476 5.38 -12.36 -2.94
N GLU A 477 6.15 -11.27 -2.85
CA GLU A 477 7.61 -11.28 -2.99
C GLU A 477 8.32 -11.88 -1.77
N SER A 478 7.76 -11.69 -0.57
CA SER A 478 8.34 -12.17 0.70
C SER A 478 8.10 -13.66 0.98
N PHE A 479 7.09 -14.25 0.36
CA PHE A 479 6.73 -15.68 0.49
C PHE A 479 6.84 -16.37 -0.88
N PRO A 480 8.06 -16.68 -1.37
CA PRO A 480 8.23 -17.41 -2.62
C PRO A 480 7.63 -18.82 -2.54
N ASP A 481 7.16 -19.31 -3.70
CA ASP A 481 6.30 -20.51 -3.90
C ASP A 481 6.72 -21.78 -3.13
#